data_AF-A0A6L3MW23-F1
#
_entry.id   AF-A0A6L3MW23-F1
#
_cell.length_a   1.000
_cell.length_b   1.000
_cell.length_c   1.000
_cell.angle_alpha   90.00
_cell.angle_beta   90.00
_cell.angle_gamma   90.00
#
_symmetry.space_group_name_H-M   'P 1'
#
loop_
_entity.id
_entity.type
_entity.pdbx_description
1 polymer ?
#
loop_
_entity_poly.entity_id
_entity_poly.type
_entity_poly.pdbx_seq_one_letter_code
_entity_poly.pdbx_strand_id
1 'polypeptide(L)'
;MKQSSRLATTTLAIVTAAALSACSNGPSDSDAKAAIQASLGGCEYLSIDHFEKVNGTPQGDGHYLVDVKYTVSMKPTPDIKAYASEKYAEEVDNLKKQLAHAHDVENAWKADQQAWMQANPGQDAAAYEVAHQDGWADYQKVMPLLLGGDQLVNNAPRTAKAAMERAMRQSCPNVNSSLLDNFFNGNEPVEQYADGIEETFNGKIAMTKTDNGWQEDR
;
A
#
# COMPACT_ATOMS: atom_id res chain seq x y z
N MET A 1 19.36 -76.74 -59.18
CA MET A 1 18.58 -75.71 -59.91
C MET A 1 17.96 -74.75 -58.92
N LYS A 2 18.34 -73.47 -59.02
CA LYS A 2 17.57 -72.23 -58.74
C LYS A 2 16.98 -71.95 -57.34
N GLN A 3 17.18 -70.67 -56.98
CA GLN A 3 16.45 -69.77 -56.05
C GLN A 3 16.90 -69.75 -54.58
N SER A 4 17.06 -68.62 -53.90
CA SER A 4 17.11 -67.19 -54.23
C SER A 4 17.50 -66.44 -52.95
N SER A 5 18.45 -65.51 -53.03
CA SER A 5 18.77 -64.53 -52.00
C SER A 5 17.58 -63.63 -51.70
N ARG A 6 17.27 -63.34 -50.43
CA ARG A 6 16.62 -62.08 -50.00
C ARG A 6 17.11 -61.66 -48.61
N LEU A 7 17.99 -60.67 -48.61
CA LEU A 7 18.28 -59.77 -47.50
C LEU A 7 17.03 -58.91 -47.25
N ALA A 8 16.43 -59.02 -46.07
CA ALA A 8 15.41 -58.07 -45.61
C ALA A 8 16.08 -57.10 -44.64
N THR A 9 16.42 -55.92 -45.17
CA THR A 9 16.87 -54.76 -44.41
C THR A 9 15.63 -53.94 -44.13
N THR A 10 15.21 -53.82 -42.87
CA THR A 10 14.13 -52.90 -42.49
C THR A 10 14.62 -51.99 -41.38
N THR A 11 14.73 -50.73 -41.77
CA THR A 11 15.27 -49.57 -41.07
C THR A 11 14.54 -49.30 -39.75
N LEU A 12 15.29 -49.26 -38.64
CA LEU A 12 14.80 -48.80 -37.35
C LEU A 12 14.73 -47.27 -37.39
N ALA A 13 13.54 -46.70 -37.59
CA ALA A 13 13.30 -45.27 -37.46
C ALA A 13 13.21 -44.92 -35.96
N ILE A 14 14.35 -44.57 -35.37
CA ILE A 14 14.39 -43.95 -34.04
C ILE A 14 13.86 -42.52 -34.22
N VAL A 15 12.59 -42.31 -33.87
CA VAL A 15 12.04 -40.98 -33.67
C VAL A 15 12.67 -40.43 -32.39
N THR A 16 13.81 -39.75 -32.51
CA THR A 16 14.28 -38.82 -31.49
C THR A 16 13.24 -37.71 -31.40
N ALA A 17 12.28 -37.87 -30.49
CA ALA A 17 11.53 -36.76 -29.94
C ALA A 17 12.57 -35.84 -29.29
N ALA A 18 12.97 -34.79 -30.01
CA ALA A 18 13.70 -33.69 -29.41
C ALA A 18 12.79 -33.12 -28.32
N ALA A 19 13.10 -33.46 -27.07
CA ALA A 19 12.60 -32.72 -25.94
C ALA A 19 13.05 -31.27 -26.14
N LEU A 20 12.14 -30.42 -26.61
CA LEU A 20 12.22 -28.97 -26.39
C LEU A 20 11.93 -28.69 -24.90
N SER A 21 12.62 -29.39 -23.99
CA SER A 21 13.05 -28.72 -22.77
C SER A 21 14.21 -27.86 -23.23
N ALA A 22 13.91 -26.64 -23.67
CA ALA A 22 14.90 -25.59 -23.68
C ALA A 22 15.54 -25.63 -22.28
N CYS A 23 16.78 -26.11 -22.19
CA CYS A 23 17.60 -25.89 -21.01
C CYS A 23 17.74 -24.37 -20.93
N SER A 24 16.82 -23.72 -20.23
CA SER A 24 16.75 -22.27 -20.21
C SER A 24 18.00 -21.78 -19.52
N ASN A 25 18.95 -21.26 -20.28
CA ASN A 25 20.18 -20.67 -19.74
C ASN A 25 19.90 -19.40 -18.93
N GLY A 26 18.67 -18.87 -18.96
CA GLY A 26 18.24 -17.69 -18.20
C GLY A 26 17.95 -17.98 -16.72
N PRO A 27 17.62 -16.92 -15.95
CA PRO A 27 17.35 -17.03 -14.52
C PRO A 27 16.21 -18.00 -14.20
N SER A 28 16.35 -18.76 -13.12
CA SER A 28 15.26 -19.55 -12.55
C SER A 28 14.29 -18.67 -11.74
N ASP A 29 13.12 -19.22 -11.40
CA ASP A 29 12.17 -18.57 -10.50
C ASP A 29 12.80 -18.28 -9.14
N SER A 30 13.66 -19.18 -8.64
CA SER A 30 14.38 -18.96 -7.38
C SER A 30 15.36 -17.80 -7.47
N ASP A 31 16.06 -17.64 -8.60
CA ASP A 31 17.00 -16.53 -8.79
C ASP A 31 16.26 -15.19 -8.84
N ALA A 32 15.18 -15.13 -9.61
CA ALA A 32 14.35 -13.93 -9.72
C ALA A 32 13.65 -13.59 -8.40
N LYS A 33 13.15 -14.59 -7.66
CA LYS A 33 12.60 -14.39 -6.31
C LYS A 33 13.65 -13.87 -5.33
N ALA A 34 14.87 -14.41 -5.37
CA ALA A 34 15.96 -13.96 -4.50
C ALA A 34 16.34 -12.50 -4.76
N ALA A 35 16.33 -12.06 -6.02
CA ALA A 35 16.55 -10.66 -6.39
C ALA A 35 15.52 -9.72 -5.75
N ILE A 36 14.22 -10.05 -5.84
CA ILE A 36 13.17 -9.25 -5.18
C ILE A 36 13.29 -9.36 -3.66
N GLN A 37 13.62 -10.54 -3.11
CA GLN A 37 13.74 -10.70 -1.66
C GLN A 37 14.82 -9.78 -1.09
N ALA A 38 15.90 -9.56 -1.85
CA ALA A 38 16.93 -8.59 -1.50
C ALA A 38 16.40 -7.14 -1.46
N SER A 39 15.42 -6.77 -2.30
CA SER A 39 14.80 -5.44 -2.27
C SER A 39 13.91 -5.21 -1.05
N LEU A 40 13.52 -6.28 -0.33
CA LEU A 40 12.85 -6.18 0.97
C LEU A 40 13.82 -5.86 2.13
N GLY A 41 15.13 -5.74 1.86
CA GLY A 41 16.11 -5.26 2.84
C GLY A 41 16.22 -6.11 4.12
N GLY A 42 15.76 -7.37 4.09
CA GLY A 42 15.71 -8.25 5.26
C GLY A 42 14.66 -7.86 6.31
N CYS A 43 13.68 -7.03 5.96
CA CYS A 43 12.60 -6.61 6.85
C CYS A 43 11.75 -7.81 7.28
N GLU A 44 11.67 -8.08 8.58
CA GLU A 44 10.89 -9.22 9.13
C GLU A 44 9.38 -9.08 8.94
N TYR A 45 8.90 -7.86 8.70
CA TYR A 45 7.49 -7.54 8.49
C TYR A 45 7.06 -7.70 7.03
N LEU A 46 7.98 -7.96 6.10
CA LEU A 46 7.69 -8.13 4.68
C LEU A 46 8.08 -9.52 4.21
N SER A 47 7.22 -10.17 3.45
CA SER A 47 7.51 -11.46 2.81
C SER A 47 7.02 -11.48 1.37
N ILE A 48 7.76 -12.18 0.51
CA ILE A 48 7.29 -12.50 -0.84
C ILE A 48 6.54 -13.83 -0.78
N ASP A 49 5.25 -13.75 -1.08
CA ASP A 49 4.38 -14.90 -1.16
C ASP A 49 4.34 -15.41 -2.60
N HIS A 50 3.15 -15.69 -3.14
CA HIS A 50 2.95 -16.21 -4.49
C HIS A 50 3.86 -15.50 -5.50
N PHE A 51 4.85 -16.22 -6.03
CA PHE A 51 5.81 -15.72 -7.01
C PHE A 51 5.69 -16.55 -8.27
N GLU A 52 5.64 -15.87 -9.41
CA GLU A 52 5.57 -16.48 -10.73
C GLU A 52 6.50 -15.71 -11.67
N LYS A 53 7.43 -16.44 -12.30
CA LYS A 53 8.08 -15.96 -13.50
C LYS A 53 7.14 -16.15 -14.68
N VAL A 54 6.63 -15.05 -15.22
CA VAL A 54 5.70 -15.05 -16.34
C VAL A 54 6.44 -15.33 -17.65
N ASN A 55 7.58 -14.67 -17.86
CA ASN A 55 8.39 -14.81 -19.05
C ASN A 55 9.85 -14.38 -18.79
N GLY A 56 10.75 -14.60 -19.74
CA GLY A 56 12.07 -14.00 -19.70
C GLY A 56 12.68 -13.85 -21.09
N THR A 57 13.23 -12.66 -21.36
CA THR A 57 13.80 -12.30 -22.66
C THR A 57 15.31 -12.10 -22.53
N PRO A 58 16.15 -12.88 -23.26
CA PRO A 58 17.59 -12.65 -23.28
C PRO A 58 17.90 -11.27 -23.88
N GLN A 59 18.81 -10.53 -23.25
CA GLN A 59 19.27 -9.21 -23.73
C GLN A 59 20.65 -9.28 -24.42
N GLY A 60 21.31 -10.45 -24.38
CA GLY A 60 22.70 -10.61 -24.86
C GLY A 60 23.71 -10.51 -23.72
N ASP A 61 24.95 -10.95 -23.96
CA ASP A 61 26.10 -10.76 -23.06
C ASP A 61 25.90 -11.19 -21.59
N GLY A 62 25.07 -12.20 -21.35
CA GLY A 62 24.78 -12.68 -19.99
C GLY A 62 23.73 -11.85 -19.24
N HIS A 63 23.01 -10.96 -19.93
CA HIS A 63 21.89 -10.19 -19.39
C HIS A 63 20.54 -10.79 -19.80
N TYR A 64 19.56 -10.66 -18.91
CA TYR A 64 18.20 -11.16 -19.07
C TYR A 64 17.20 -10.17 -18.49
N LEU A 65 16.03 -10.05 -19.13
CA LEU A 65 14.90 -9.32 -18.57
C LEU A 65 13.81 -10.32 -18.21
N VAL A 66 13.47 -10.44 -16.93
CA VAL A 66 12.49 -11.40 -16.41
C VAL A 66 11.19 -10.69 -16.11
N ASP A 67 10.11 -11.09 -16.77
CA ASP A 67 8.77 -10.62 -16.44
C ASP A 67 8.24 -11.45 -15.25
N VAL A 68 7.85 -10.79 -14.17
CA VAL A 68 7.44 -11.44 -12.92
C VAL A 68 6.07 -10.94 -12.46
N LYS A 69 5.38 -11.82 -11.74
CA LYS A 69 4.21 -11.49 -10.94
C LYS A 69 4.45 -12.02 -9.52
N TYR A 70 4.24 -11.18 -8.52
CA TYR A 70 4.41 -11.61 -7.14
C TYR A 70 3.54 -10.84 -6.16
N THR A 71 3.20 -11.48 -5.04
CA THR A 71 2.54 -10.82 -3.91
C THR A 71 3.56 -10.55 -2.82
N VAL A 72 3.54 -9.34 -2.26
CA VAL A 72 4.25 -9.03 -1.01
C VAL A 72 3.21 -8.89 0.09
N SER A 73 3.37 -9.65 1.17
CA SER A 73 2.59 -9.45 2.39
C SER A 73 3.35 -8.54 3.34
N MET A 74 2.62 -7.60 3.94
CA MET A 74 3.09 -6.76 5.01
C MET A 74 2.35 -7.10 6.29
N LYS A 75 3.09 -7.62 7.28
CA LYS A 75 2.61 -7.78 8.65
C LYS A 75 2.73 -6.46 9.39
N PRO A 76 1.82 -6.13 10.30
CA PRO A 76 1.97 -4.94 11.11
C PRO A 76 3.10 -5.08 12.11
N THR A 77 3.78 -3.97 12.37
CA THR A 77 4.58 -3.83 13.59
C THR A 77 3.66 -3.80 14.81
N PRO A 78 4.16 -4.05 16.03
CA PRO A 78 3.34 -3.93 17.25
C PRO A 78 2.63 -2.57 17.36
N ASP A 79 3.33 -1.48 16.99
CA ASP A 79 2.78 -0.13 17.05
C ASP A 79 1.67 0.10 16.01
N ILE A 80 1.88 -0.37 14.76
CA ILE A 80 0.87 -0.29 13.71
C ILE A 80 -0.36 -1.10 14.11
N LYS A 81 -0.16 -2.31 14.64
CA LYS A 81 -1.26 -3.17 15.08
C LYS A 81 -2.08 -2.47 16.15
N ALA A 82 -1.45 -2.03 17.23
CA ALA A 82 -2.13 -1.36 18.34
C ALA A 82 -2.86 -0.08 17.87
N TYR A 83 -2.23 0.70 16.98
CA TYR A 83 -2.86 1.91 16.45
C TYR A 83 -4.10 1.60 15.60
N ALA A 84 -3.96 0.69 14.62
CA ALA A 84 -5.01 0.35 13.69
C ALA A 84 -6.20 -0.38 14.35
N SER A 85 -5.95 -1.26 15.33
CA SER A 85 -7.03 -2.05 15.96
C SER A 85 -7.75 -1.35 17.09
N GLU A 86 -7.06 -0.48 17.84
CA GLU A 86 -7.60 0.06 19.10
C GLU A 86 -7.80 1.57 19.06
N LYS A 87 -6.85 2.32 18.50
CA LYS A 87 -6.79 3.78 18.67
C LYS A 87 -7.47 4.55 17.55
N TYR A 88 -7.27 4.13 16.30
CA TYR A 88 -7.71 4.90 15.14
C TYR A 88 -9.22 5.17 15.14
N ALA A 89 -10.03 4.12 15.38
CA ALA A 89 -11.49 4.26 15.40
C ALA A 89 -11.96 5.19 16.53
N GLU A 90 -11.34 5.11 17.71
CA GLU A 90 -11.64 5.98 18.85
C GLU A 90 -11.26 7.44 18.56
N GLU A 91 -10.09 7.68 17.97
CA GLU A 91 -9.63 9.02 17.59
C GLU A 91 -10.58 9.68 16.57
N VAL A 92 -11.01 8.92 15.55
CA VAL A 92 -11.95 9.41 14.54
C VAL A 92 -13.33 9.66 15.13
N ASP A 93 -13.83 8.77 15.99
CA ASP A 93 -15.12 8.95 16.65
C ASP A 93 -15.12 10.16 17.59
N ASN A 94 -14.07 10.34 18.38
CA ASN A 94 -13.89 11.51 19.23
C ASN A 94 -13.85 12.80 18.39
N LEU A 95 -13.13 12.81 17.26
CA LEU A 95 -13.09 13.97 16.37
C LEU A 95 -14.48 14.27 15.78
N LYS A 96 -15.23 13.25 15.34
CA LYS A 96 -16.61 13.42 14.85
C LYS A 96 -17.54 13.97 15.94
N LYS A 97 -17.42 13.48 17.18
CA LYS A 97 -18.20 13.99 18.32
C LYS A 97 -17.89 15.46 18.61
N GLN A 98 -16.61 15.84 18.60
CA GLN A 98 -16.20 17.23 18.79
C GLN A 98 -16.71 18.14 17.68
N LEU A 99 -16.67 17.67 16.42
CA LEU A 99 -17.21 18.41 15.28
C LEU A 99 -18.74 18.58 15.36
N ALA A 100 -19.46 17.52 15.72
CA ALA A 100 -20.90 17.59 15.94
C ALA A 100 -21.25 18.60 17.05
N HIS A 101 -20.53 18.55 18.18
CA HIS A 101 -20.69 19.51 19.25
C HIS A 101 -20.39 20.95 18.79
N ALA A 102 -19.36 21.16 17.97
CA ALA A 102 -19.05 22.47 17.41
C ALA A 102 -20.21 23.01 16.57
N HIS A 103 -20.84 22.18 15.73
CA HIS A 103 -22.02 22.57 14.96
C HIS A 103 -23.23 22.86 15.84
N ASP A 104 -23.46 22.10 16.92
CA ASP A 104 -24.54 22.37 17.87
C ASP A 104 -24.37 23.75 18.53
N VAL A 105 -23.14 24.07 18.96
CA VAL A 105 -22.80 25.38 19.52
C VAL A 105 -22.99 26.49 18.49
N GLU A 106 -22.56 26.28 17.24
CA GLU A 106 -22.75 27.25 16.16
C GLU A 106 -24.23 27.52 15.86
N ASN A 107 -25.03 26.47 15.78
CA ASN A 107 -26.46 26.59 15.48
C ASN A 107 -27.19 27.30 16.61
N ALA A 108 -26.85 26.99 17.88
CA ALA A 108 -27.41 27.68 19.04
C ALA A 108 -27.03 29.17 19.05
N TRP A 109 -25.75 29.49 18.82
CA TRP A 109 -25.26 30.87 18.74
C TRP A 109 -25.96 31.68 17.65
N LYS A 110 -26.06 31.13 16.43
CA LYS A 110 -26.72 31.80 15.30
C LYS A 110 -28.21 32.02 15.55
N ALA A 111 -28.89 31.03 16.14
CA ALA A 111 -30.31 31.15 16.47
C ALA A 111 -30.56 32.23 17.53
N ASP A 112 -29.75 32.26 18.60
CA ASP A 112 -29.89 33.26 19.66
C ASP A 112 -29.53 34.67 19.18
N GLN A 113 -28.44 34.81 18.40
CA GLN A 113 -28.07 36.06 17.74
C GLN A 113 -29.23 36.60 16.88
N GLN A 114 -29.84 35.74 16.06
CA GLN A 114 -30.95 36.13 15.21
C GLN A 114 -32.17 36.57 16.02
N ALA A 115 -32.53 35.84 17.08
CA ALA A 115 -33.65 36.19 17.96
C ALA A 115 -33.40 37.54 18.68
N TRP A 116 -32.18 37.76 19.17
CA TRP A 116 -31.81 39.00 19.83
C TRP A 116 -31.84 40.20 18.87
N MET A 117 -31.32 40.07 17.65
CA MET A 117 -31.37 41.16 16.66
C MET A 117 -32.81 41.51 16.27
N GLN A 118 -33.72 40.53 16.19
CA GLN A 118 -35.15 40.80 15.96
C GLN A 118 -35.80 41.57 17.12
N ALA A 119 -35.38 41.29 18.35
CA ALA A 119 -35.86 41.98 19.54
C ALA A 119 -35.22 43.36 19.76
N ASN A 120 -34.11 43.66 19.07
CA ASN A 120 -33.34 44.90 19.25
C ASN A 120 -33.12 45.63 17.90
N PRO A 121 -34.14 46.34 17.37
CA PRO A 121 -34.04 47.04 16.10
C PRO A 121 -32.89 48.05 16.07
N GLY A 122 -32.07 48.00 15.02
CA GLY A 122 -30.91 48.89 14.84
C GLY A 122 -29.61 48.37 15.46
N GLN A 123 -29.62 47.22 16.12
CA GLN A 123 -28.42 46.50 16.55
C GLN A 123 -28.01 45.46 15.50
N ASP A 124 -26.72 45.10 15.48
CA ASP A 124 -26.14 44.11 14.57
C ASP A 124 -25.47 42.94 15.32
N ALA A 125 -24.83 42.03 14.58
CA ALA A 125 -24.14 40.86 15.13
C ALA A 125 -22.99 41.24 16.09
N ALA A 126 -22.27 42.33 15.79
CA ALA A 126 -21.17 42.79 16.65
C ALA A 126 -21.70 43.34 17.98
N ALA A 127 -22.83 44.05 17.96
CA ALA A 127 -23.51 44.47 19.18
C ALA A 127 -23.98 43.26 20.02
N TYR A 128 -24.46 42.20 19.38
CA TYR A 128 -24.84 40.95 20.06
C TYR A 128 -23.62 40.28 20.72
N GLU A 129 -22.49 40.16 20.01
CA GLU A 129 -21.24 39.61 20.52
C GLU A 129 -20.76 40.35 21.78
N VAL A 130 -20.82 41.69 21.77
CA VAL A 130 -20.46 42.53 22.92
C VAL A 130 -21.43 42.33 24.09
N ALA A 131 -22.72 42.14 23.83
CA ALA A 131 -23.73 41.92 24.87
C ALA A 131 -23.68 40.50 25.47
N HIS A 132 -23.14 39.51 24.75
CA HIS A 132 -23.12 38.09 25.12
C HIS A 132 -21.68 37.54 25.14
N GLN A 133 -20.77 38.24 25.83
CA GLN A 133 -19.33 37.91 25.81
C GLN A 133 -19.00 36.48 26.23
N ASP A 134 -19.70 35.92 27.23
CA ASP A 134 -19.46 34.56 27.69
C ASP A 134 -19.83 33.52 26.61
N GLY A 135 -21.00 33.70 25.97
CA GLY A 135 -21.42 32.85 24.85
C GLY A 135 -20.52 33.01 23.63
N TRP A 136 -20.03 34.23 23.37
CA TRP A 136 -19.05 34.48 22.31
C TRP A 136 -17.74 33.75 22.59
N ALA A 137 -17.24 33.79 23.83
CA ALA A 137 -16.03 33.06 24.22
C ALA A 137 -16.20 31.54 24.05
N ASP A 138 -17.38 30.98 24.34
CA ASP A 138 -17.68 29.57 24.10
C ASP A 138 -17.78 29.23 22.61
N TYR A 139 -18.41 30.08 21.80
CA TYR A 139 -18.43 29.94 20.34
C TYR A 139 -17.01 29.99 19.73
N GLN A 140 -16.15 30.89 20.23
CA GLN A 140 -14.77 30.99 19.77
C GLN A 140 -13.94 29.74 20.05
N LYS A 141 -14.23 28.98 21.12
CA LYS A 141 -13.52 27.72 21.42
C LYS A 141 -13.75 26.66 20.35
N VAL A 142 -14.92 26.65 19.70
CA VAL A 142 -15.28 25.65 18.69
C VAL A 142 -14.96 26.09 17.26
N MET A 143 -14.68 27.38 17.03
CA MET A 143 -14.35 27.93 15.71
C MET A 143 -13.27 27.15 14.93
N PRO A 144 -12.14 26.71 15.52
CA PRO A 144 -11.14 25.95 14.77
C PRO A 144 -11.69 24.65 14.16
N LEU A 145 -12.59 23.97 14.88
CA LEU A 145 -13.27 22.77 14.38
C LEU A 145 -14.32 23.11 13.32
N LEU A 146 -15.02 24.23 13.43
CA LEU A 146 -15.96 24.68 12.39
C LEU A 146 -15.24 25.03 11.08
N LEU A 147 -14.02 25.58 11.16
CA LEU A 147 -13.26 26.00 9.98
C LEU A 147 -12.55 24.85 9.25
N GLY A 148 -12.22 23.76 9.95
CA GLY A 148 -11.38 22.70 9.38
C GLY A 148 -11.71 21.27 9.83
N GLY A 149 -12.70 21.08 10.71
CA GLY A 149 -13.02 19.78 11.30
C GLY A 149 -13.46 18.75 10.27
N ASP A 150 -14.29 19.13 9.29
CA ASP A 150 -14.65 18.24 8.17
C ASP A 150 -13.42 17.75 7.41
N GLN A 151 -12.49 18.66 7.12
CA GLN A 151 -11.24 18.31 6.44
C GLN A 151 -10.37 17.37 7.30
N LEU A 152 -10.34 17.57 8.63
CA LEU A 152 -9.63 16.68 9.55
C LEU A 152 -10.24 15.28 9.54
N VAL A 153 -11.58 15.16 9.64
CA VAL A 153 -12.28 13.87 9.60
C VAL A 153 -12.05 13.17 8.28
N ASN A 154 -12.19 13.89 7.16
CA ASN A 154 -12.04 13.31 5.82
C ASN A 154 -10.60 12.88 5.51
N ASN A 155 -9.59 13.57 6.06
CA ASN A 155 -8.18 13.22 5.88
C ASN A 155 -7.63 12.30 6.96
N ALA A 156 -8.43 11.92 7.97
CA ALA A 156 -7.98 11.06 9.06
C ALA A 156 -7.38 9.73 8.57
N PRO A 157 -7.99 8.99 7.61
CA PRO A 157 -7.39 7.75 7.10
C PRO A 157 -6.01 7.97 6.47
N ARG A 158 -5.89 9.02 5.64
CA ARG A 158 -4.63 9.36 4.96
C ARG A 158 -3.53 9.73 5.96
N THR A 159 -3.90 10.49 7.00
CA THR A 159 -2.97 10.93 8.05
C THR A 159 -2.49 9.75 8.90
N ALA A 160 -3.42 8.85 9.25
CA ALA A 160 -3.13 7.59 9.92
C ALA A 160 -2.17 6.72 9.11
N LYS A 161 -2.46 6.48 7.82
CA LYS A 161 -1.59 5.69 6.93
C LYS A 161 -0.19 6.31 6.81
N ALA A 162 -0.07 7.62 6.65
CA ALA A 162 1.21 8.30 6.61
C ALA A 162 1.99 8.21 7.94
N ALA A 163 1.31 8.10 9.08
CA ALA A 163 1.96 7.84 10.37
C ALA A 163 2.45 6.40 10.48
N MET A 164 1.63 5.43 10.07
CA MET A 164 1.99 4.01 10.05
C MET A 164 3.14 3.74 9.07
N GLU A 165 3.14 4.38 7.91
CA GLU A 165 4.23 4.28 6.94
C GLU A 165 5.57 4.76 7.53
N ARG A 166 5.56 5.90 8.23
CA ARG A 166 6.74 6.41 8.93
C ARG A 166 7.23 5.43 10.01
N ALA A 167 6.32 4.81 10.76
CA ALA A 167 6.67 3.78 11.72
C ALA A 167 7.29 2.54 11.03
N MET A 168 6.70 2.08 9.92
CA MET A 168 7.25 0.96 9.14
C MET A 168 8.64 1.28 8.58
N ARG A 169 8.86 2.50 8.07
CA ARG A 169 10.18 2.95 7.59
C ARG A 169 11.24 2.93 8.69
N GLN A 170 10.86 3.23 9.93
CA GLN A 170 11.77 3.15 11.08
C GLN A 170 12.10 1.70 11.44
N SER A 171 11.12 0.80 11.39
CA SER A 171 11.34 -0.63 11.62
C SER A 171 12.10 -1.31 10.49
N CYS A 172 11.97 -0.82 9.26
CA CYS A 172 12.56 -1.41 8.06
C CYS A 172 13.31 -0.36 7.20
N PRO A 173 14.45 0.16 7.68
CA PRO A 173 15.16 1.29 7.05
C PRO A 173 15.78 0.97 5.70
N ASN A 174 16.01 -0.31 5.38
CA ASN A 174 16.62 -0.75 4.13
C ASN A 174 15.61 -1.11 3.04
N VAL A 175 14.30 -1.03 3.33
CA VAL A 175 13.25 -1.31 2.35
C VAL A 175 13.14 -0.15 1.36
N ASN A 176 12.94 -0.48 0.09
CA ASN A 176 12.68 0.50 -0.96
C ASN A 176 11.46 1.38 -0.60
N SER A 177 11.60 2.70 -0.70
CA SER A 177 10.55 3.64 -0.35
C SER A 177 9.29 3.48 -1.18
N SER A 178 9.43 3.23 -2.48
CA SER A 178 8.32 3.03 -3.40
C SER A 178 7.54 1.76 -3.11
N LEU A 179 8.17 0.73 -2.54
CA LEU A 179 7.46 -0.46 -2.10
C LEU A 179 6.49 -0.12 -0.96
N LEU A 180 6.97 0.60 0.06
CA LEU A 180 6.12 1.03 1.18
C LEU A 180 5.02 2.00 0.72
N ASP A 181 5.33 2.87 -0.24
CA ASP A 181 4.33 3.79 -0.81
C ASP A 181 3.14 3.04 -1.42
N ASN A 182 3.34 1.86 -2.03
CA ASN A 182 2.25 1.05 -2.57
C ASN A 182 1.31 0.56 -1.46
N PHE A 183 1.87 0.12 -0.33
CA PHE A 183 1.08 -0.36 0.82
C PHE A 183 0.30 0.75 1.52
N PHE A 184 0.84 1.97 1.62
CA PHE A 184 0.23 3.03 2.44
C PHE A 184 -0.54 4.09 1.64
N ASN A 185 -0.45 4.10 0.31
CA ASN A 185 -1.28 4.94 -0.56
C ASN A 185 -2.54 4.24 -1.12
N GLY A 186 -2.75 2.97 -0.78
CA GLY A 186 -3.94 2.22 -1.18
C GLY A 186 -5.24 2.71 -0.52
N ASN A 187 -6.37 2.11 -0.88
CA ASN A 187 -7.71 2.52 -0.45
C ASN A 187 -8.27 1.69 0.72
N GLU A 188 -7.46 0.79 1.26
CA GLU A 188 -7.82 -0.15 2.31
C GLU A 188 -8.18 0.64 3.59
N PRO A 189 -9.18 0.21 4.37
CA PRO A 189 -9.44 0.79 5.67
C PRO A 189 -8.20 0.73 6.57
N VAL A 190 -8.01 1.72 7.44
CA VAL A 190 -6.86 1.76 8.37
C VAL A 190 -6.86 0.55 9.29
N GLU A 191 -8.03 0.11 9.69
CA GLU A 191 -8.26 -1.04 10.57
C GLU A 191 -7.72 -2.34 9.96
N GLN A 192 -7.72 -2.46 8.63
CA GLN A 192 -7.19 -3.64 7.94
C GLN A 192 -5.67 -3.82 8.15
N TYR A 193 -4.94 -2.74 8.44
CA TYR A 193 -3.51 -2.82 8.73
C TYR A 193 -3.23 -3.57 10.04
N ALA A 194 -4.23 -3.79 10.92
CA ALA A 194 -4.05 -4.55 12.15
C ALA A 194 -3.82 -6.05 11.93
N ASP A 195 -4.29 -6.59 10.81
CA ASP A 195 -4.14 -8.00 10.43
C ASP A 195 -3.02 -8.20 9.40
N GLY A 196 -2.62 -7.11 8.74
CA GLY A 196 -1.68 -7.11 7.63
C GLY A 196 -2.38 -6.93 6.30
N ILE A 197 -1.61 -6.55 5.29
CA ILE A 197 -2.11 -6.30 3.94
C ILE A 197 -1.19 -6.95 2.91
N GLU A 198 -1.75 -7.25 1.76
CA GLU A 198 -1.05 -7.88 0.65
C GLU A 198 -1.15 -7.00 -0.58
N GLU A 199 -0.04 -6.81 -1.27
CA GLU A 199 0.01 -6.07 -2.53
C GLU A 199 0.55 -6.95 -3.64
N THR A 200 -0.13 -6.93 -4.79
CA THR A 200 0.27 -7.70 -5.97
C THR A 200 1.02 -6.81 -6.95
N PHE A 201 2.23 -7.24 -7.28
CA PHE A 201 3.14 -6.56 -8.18
C PHE A 201 3.26 -7.34 -9.48
N ASN A 202 3.30 -6.60 -10.58
CA ASN A 202 3.70 -7.11 -11.88
C ASN A 202 4.84 -6.22 -12.38
N GLY A 203 5.92 -6.81 -12.83
CA GLY A 203 7.11 -6.04 -13.16
C GLY A 203 8.11 -6.78 -13.99
N LYS A 204 9.21 -6.09 -14.27
CA LYS A 204 10.37 -6.66 -14.95
C LYS A 204 11.59 -6.49 -14.08
N ILE A 205 12.41 -7.54 -14.03
CA ILE A 205 13.67 -7.54 -13.30
C ILE A 205 14.77 -7.74 -14.34
N ALA A 206 15.66 -6.77 -14.45
CA ALA A 206 16.90 -6.95 -15.19
C ALA A 206 17.84 -7.82 -14.35
N MET A 207 18.42 -8.85 -14.96
CA MET A 207 19.30 -9.80 -14.29
C MET A 207 20.56 -10.04 -15.10
N THR A 208 21.69 -10.12 -14.40
CA THR A 208 23.01 -10.40 -14.98
C THR A 208 23.57 -11.69 -14.43
N LYS A 209 24.19 -12.49 -15.30
CA LYS A 209 24.87 -13.71 -14.92
C LYS A 209 26.25 -13.37 -14.34
N THR A 210 26.46 -13.75 -13.09
CA THR A 210 27.73 -13.59 -12.36
C THR A 210 28.34 -14.96 -12.03
N ASP A 211 29.56 -14.96 -11.49
CA ASP A 211 30.20 -16.18 -10.97
C ASP A 211 29.39 -16.83 -9.83
N ASN A 212 28.55 -16.06 -9.15
CA ASN A 212 27.67 -16.51 -8.05
C ASN A 212 26.23 -16.80 -8.54
N GLY A 213 26.01 -16.92 -9.85
CA GLY A 213 24.68 -17.12 -10.44
C GLY A 213 24.02 -15.83 -10.92
N TRP A 214 22.73 -15.89 -11.20
CA TRP A 214 21.94 -14.75 -11.68
C TRP A 214 21.64 -13.78 -10.55
N GLN A 215 21.91 -12.49 -10.76
CA GLN A 215 21.66 -11.43 -9.79
C GLN A 215 20.91 -10.26 -10.45
N GLU A 216 20.29 -9.41 -9.66
CA GLU A 216 19.70 -8.15 -10.15
C GLU A 216 20.77 -7.29 -10.82
N ASP A 217 20.49 -6.81 -12.03
CA ASP A 217 21.34 -5.92 -12.81
C ASP A 217 21.09 -4.48 -12.33
N ARG A 218 21.99 -3.97 -11.48
CA ARG A 218 21.88 -2.66 -10.80
C ARG A 218 22.71 -1.57 -11.46
#